data_AF-F8MY48-F1
#
_entry.id   AF-F8MY48-F1
#
_cell.length_a   1.000
_cell.length_b   1.000
_cell.length_c   1.000
_cell.angle_alpha   90.00
_cell.angle_beta   90.00
_cell.angle_gamma   90.00
#
_symmetry.space_group_name_H-M   'P 1'
#
loop_
_entity.id
_entity.type
_entity.pdbx_description
1 polymer ?
#
loop_
_entity_poly.entity_id
_entity_poly.type
_entity_poly.pdbx_seq_one_letter_code
_entity_poly.pdbx_strand_id
1 'polypeptide(L)'
;MSQFTTGDVAFLLEWHRFNEGKQAMLERLNPAQYMKGACGHPVIVLEKTASHALVTTVSAHGAAPWNNWQAPWTSGRHYARGADHFRSFAGTQRPNSRREFLRLSKGAWPKPKSSFVHVENVLLVPLFALGDFTKPKCWERDGTILHVSPTSMHDLIMHIQVANPKWLGRLEFLAVKKPKAIMTKQHPPVPPPPLLPSPPPPPPAAMPAPPPQPASESGWTEVVKKKKKR
;
A
#
# COMPACT_ATOMS: atom_id res chain seq x y z
N MET A 1 0.86 -15.85 12.38
CA MET A 1 1.01 -14.75 13.37
C MET A 1 1.23 -13.45 12.63
N SER A 2 0.71 -12.33 13.12
CA SER A 2 0.89 -11.00 12.49
C SER A 2 2.36 -10.58 12.54
N GLN A 3 2.95 -10.32 11.36
CA GLN A 3 4.37 -10.01 11.19
C GLN A 3 4.81 -8.64 11.69
N PHE A 4 3.87 -7.71 11.87
CA PHE A 4 4.18 -6.33 12.25
C PHE A 4 4.08 -6.11 13.76
N THR A 5 4.85 -5.16 14.28
CA THR A 5 4.92 -4.69 15.66
C THR A 5 4.91 -3.17 15.71
N THR A 6 4.66 -2.58 16.88
CA THR A 6 4.69 -1.13 17.05
C THR A 6 6.06 -0.57 16.68
N GLY A 7 6.10 0.45 15.83
CA GLY A 7 7.32 1.04 15.31
C GLY A 7 7.73 0.55 13.93
N ASP A 8 7.16 -0.59 13.48
CA ASP A 8 7.44 -1.11 12.15
C ASP A 8 6.87 -0.19 11.06
N VAL A 9 7.63 -0.11 9.96
CA VAL A 9 7.21 0.56 8.74
C VAL A 9 6.68 -0.49 7.79
N ALA A 10 5.37 -0.47 7.60
CA ALA A 10 4.67 -1.30 6.63
C ALA A 10 4.33 -0.50 5.36
N PHE A 11 3.74 -1.17 4.39
CA PHE A 11 3.17 -0.55 3.19
C PHE A 11 1.66 -0.75 3.17
N LEU A 12 0.89 0.33 3.12
CA LEU A 12 -0.55 0.24 2.93
C LEU A 12 -0.82 -0.09 1.46
N LEU A 13 -1.38 -1.28 1.20
CA LEU A 13 -1.55 -1.79 -0.16
C LEU A 13 -2.37 -0.82 -1.03
N GLU A 14 -2.13 -0.88 -2.34
CA GLU A 14 -2.78 -0.01 -3.30
C GLU A 14 -4.29 -0.27 -3.38
N TRP A 15 -5.07 0.79 -3.55
CA TRP A 15 -6.54 0.76 -3.48
C TRP A 15 -7.16 -0.29 -4.41
N HIS A 16 -6.64 -0.38 -5.64
CA HIS A 16 -7.15 -1.29 -6.67
C HIS A 16 -6.86 -2.77 -6.39
N ARG A 17 -6.02 -3.09 -5.39
CA ARG A 17 -5.77 -4.49 -4.96
C ARG A 17 -6.89 -5.03 -4.07
N PHE A 18 -7.77 -4.16 -3.58
CA PHE A 18 -8.92 -4.56 -2.78
C PHE A 18 -10.14 -4.73 -3.67
N ASN A 19 -10.92 -5.78 -3.42
CA ASN A 19 -12.27 -5.88 -3.98
C ASN A 19 -13.21 -4.87 -3.30
N GLU A 20 -14.40 -4.66 -3.89
CA GLU A 20 -15.38 -3.67 -3.41
C GLU A 20 -15.74 -3.86 -1.93
N GLY A 21 -15.90 -5.10 -1.45
CA GLY A 21 -16.20 -5.39 -0.05
C GLY A 21 -15.10 -4.93 0.92
N LYS A 22 -13.82 -5.14 0.55
CA LYS A 22 -12.67 -4.67 1.34
C LYS A 22 -12.51 -3.15 1.26
N GLN A 23 -12.78 -2.54 0.10
CA GLN A 23 -12.79 -1.10 -0.08
C GLN A 23 -13.82 -0.43 0.84
N ALA A 24 -15.08 -0.90 0.81
CA ALA A 24 -16.14 -0.39 1.67
C ALA A 24 -15.83 -0.58 3.17
N MET A 25 -15.18 -1.68 3.53
CA MET A 25 -14.72 -1.92 4.91
C MET A 25 -13.69 -0.86 5.34
N LEU A 26 -12.69 -0.57 4.52
CA LEU A 26 -11.66 0.44 4.82
C LEU A 26 -12.24 1.84 4.98
N GLU A 27 -13.18 2.23 4.11
CA GLU A 27 -13.90 3.51 4.21
C GLU A 27 -14.72 3.59 5.49
N ARG A 28 -15.46 2.53 5.83
CA ARG A 28 -16.28 2.50 7.05
C ARG A 28 -15.44 2.59 8.33
N LEU A 29 -14.23 2.03 8.33
CA LEU A 29 -13.31 2.14 9.47
C LEU A 29 -12.75 3.57 9.63
N ASN A 30 -12.69 4.33 8.54
CA ASN A 30 -12.04 5.64 8.47
C ASN A 30 -12.93 6.69 7.77
N PRO A 31 -14.16 6.94 8.24
CA PRO A 31 -15.19 7.68 7.49
C PRO A 31 -14.86 9.16 7.24
N ALA A 32 -13.98 9.74 8.06
CA ALA A 32 -13.54 11.14 7.92
C ALA A 32 -12.23 11.27 7.15
N GLN A 33 -11.72 10.20 6.55
CA GLN A 33 -10.41 10.15 5.90
C GLN A 33 -10.53 9.61 4.49
N TYR A 34 -9.76 10.21 3.58
CA TYR A 34 -9.74 9.79 2.19
C TYR A 34 -8.84 8.56 2.00
N MET A 35 -9.40 7.36 2.29
CA MET A 35 -8.66 6.09 2.29
C MET A 35 -8.00 5.76 0.95
N LYS A 36 -8.68 6.06 -0.17
CA LYS A 36 -8.12 5.86 -1.50
C LYS A 36 -6.81 6.62 -1.72
N GLY A 37 -6.70 7.85 -1.22
CA GLY A 37 -5.48 8.65 -1.30
C GLY A 37 -4.40 8.26 -0.29
N ALA A 38 -4.78 7.60 0.81
CA ALA A 38 -3.82 7.07 1.78
C ALA A 38 -3.16 5.76 1.33
N CYS A 39 -3.86 4.95 0.54
CA CYS A 39 -3.32 3.71 -0.02
C CYS A 39 -2.10 3.95 -0.93
N GLY A 40 -1.26 2.93 -1.07
CA GLY A 40 -0.01 3.02 -1.85
C GLY A 40 1.11 3.80 -1.15
N HIS A 41 0.99 4.04 0.16
CA HIS A 41 1.98 4.77 0.95
C HIS A 41 2.61 3.88 2.04
N PRO A 42 3.89 4.13 2.40
CA PRO A 42 4.44 3.59 3.62
C PRO A 42 3.67 4.10 4.83
N VAL A 43 3.55 3.28 5.86
CA VAL A 43 2.88 3.61 7.11
C VAL A 43 3.72 3.16 8.29
N ILE A 44 3.67 3.91 9.40
CA ILE A 44 4.26 3.51 10.67
C ILE A 44 3.17 2.88 11.51
N VAL A 45 3.41 1.68 12.03
CA VAL A 45 2.50 0.99 12.96
C VAL A 45 2.62 1.63 14.33
N LEU A 46 1.53 2.26 14.78
CA LEU A 46 1.46 2.92 16.09
C LEU A 46 1.06 1.93 17.18
N GLU A 47 0.11 1.06 16.87
CA GLU A 47 -0.44 0.07 17.78
C GLU A 47 -1.11 -1.04 16.96
N LYS A 48 -1.23 -2.26 17.50
CA LYS A 48 -1.87 -3.38 16.81
C LYS A 48 -2.64 -4.31 17.73
N THR A 49 -3.63 -4.98 17.15
CA THR A 49 -4.31 -6.14 17.73
C THR A 49 -4.05 -7.38 16.85
N ALA A 50 -4.75 -8.47 17.14
CA ALA A 50 -4.70 -9.68 16.31
C ALA A 50 -5.24 -9.48 14.88
N SER A 51 -6.07 -8.46 14.64
CA SER A 51 -6.77 -8.28 13.36
C SER A 51 -6.62 -6.88 12.74
N HIS A 52 -6.29 -5.87 13.52
CA HIS A 52 -6.20 -4.48 13.07
C HIS A 52 -4.92 -3.80 13.57
N ALA A 53 -4.57 -2.70 12.92
CA ALA A 53 -3.50 -1.80 13.34
C ALA A 53 -3.96 -0.35 13.25
N LEU A 54 -3.50 0.46 14.20
CA LEU A 54 -3.46 1.91 14.04
C LEU A 54 -2.16 2.28 13.34
N VAL A 55 -2.27 3.06 12.29
CA VAL A 55 -1.12 3.44 11.47
C VAL A 55 -1.16 4.92 11.14
N THR A 56 0.00 5.52 10.87
CA THR A 56 0.09 6.84 10.27
C THR A 56 0.90 6.80 8.98
N THR A 57 0.47 7.55 7.98
CA THR A 57 1.10 7.54 6.64
C THR A 57 2.38 8.35 6.62
N VAL A 58 3.40 7.82 5.96
CA VAL A 58 4.57 8.58 5.52
C VAL A 58 4.39 8.93 4.04
N SER A 59 4.31 10.21 3.72
CA SER A 59 4.08 10.68 2.34
C SER A 59 5.07 11.76 1.93
N ALA A 60 5.26 11.88 0.62
CA ALA A 60 6.02 12.96 0.03
C ALA A 60 5.21 14.25 -0.09
N HIS A 61 3.87 14.19 -0.05
CA HIS A 61 3.00 15.37 -0.22
C HIS A 61 3.35 16.22 -1.47
N GLY A 62 3.77 15.55 -2.55
CA GLY A 62 4.19 16.21 -3.78
C GLY A 62 5.62 16.77 -3.77
N ALA A 63 6.38 16.62 -2.68
CA ALA A 63 7.80 16.99 -2.64
C ALA A 63 8.63 16.13 -3.60
N ALA A 64 9.33 16.79 -4.52
CA ALA A 64 10.06 16.17 -5.62
C ALA A 64 11.23 17.05 -6.09
N PRO A 65 12.15 16.55 -6.92
CA PRO A 65 13.27 17.37 -7.42
C PRO A 65 12.83 18.65 -8.14
N TRP A 66 11.76 18.59 -8.94
CA TRP A 66 11.28 19.71 -9.76
C TRP A 66 10.70 20.88 -8.96
N ASN A 67 10.33 20.67 -7.69
CA ASN A 67 9.89 21.74 -6.77
C ASN A 67 10.86 21.94 -5.61
N ASN A 68 12.14 21.58 -5.78
CA ASN A 68 13.16 21.71 -4.75
C ASN A 68 12.79 21.01 -3.43
N TRP A 69 12.06 19.90 -3.51
CA TRP A 69 11.63 19.12 -2.34
C TRP A 69 10.76 19.92 -1.37
N GLN A 70 9.90 20.81 -1.90
CA GLN A 70 9.06 21.70 -1.13
C GLN A 70 8.25 20.95 -0.06
N ALA A 71 8.33 21.42 1.19
CA ALA A 71 7.58 20.86 2.30
C ALA A 71 6.06 21.09 2.18
N PRO A 72 5.23 20.22 2.78
CA PRO A 72 3.78 20.33 2.71
C PRO A 72 3.27 21.70 3.17
N TRP A 73 3.74 22.20 4.31
CA TRP A 73 3.29 23.46 4.91
C TRP A 73 3.75 24.71 4.15
N THR A 74 4.63 24.59 3.16
CA THR A 74 4.99 25.71 2.27
C THR A 74 4.32 25.60 0.90
N SER A 75 3.61 24.50 0.63
CA SER A 75 2.89 24.27 -0.62
C SER A 75 1.42 24.72 -0.50
N GLY A 76 0.89 25.45 -1.49
CA GLY A 76 -0.48 25.99 -1.44
C GLY A 76 -1.58 24.93 -1.23
N ARG A 77 -1.36 23.68 -1.64
CA ARG A 77 -2.32 22.57 -1.46
C ARG A 77 -2.41 22.04 -0.04
N HIS A 78 -1.38 22.27 0.77
CA HIS A 78 -1.30 21.78 2.15
C HIS A 78 -0.99 22.89 3.16
N TYR A 79 -0.92 24.15 2.72
CA TYR A 79 -0.65 25.33 3.55
C TYR A 79 -1.64 25.51 4.71
N ALA A 80 -2.91 25.12 4.51
CA ALA A 80 -3.91 25.11 5.58
C ALA A 80 -3.53 24.19 6.76
N ARG A 81 -2.59 23.26 6.56
CA ARG A 81 -2.01 22.41 7.60
C ARG A 81 -0.71 23.06 8.05
N GLY A 82 -0.72 23.66 9.25
CA GLY A 82 0.46 24.30 9.82
C GLY A 82 1.64 23.33 9.96
N ALA A 83 2.87 23.87 9.96
CA ALA A 83 4.08 23.07 10.10
C ALA A 83 4.07 22.20 11.37
N ASP A 84 3.45 22.68 12.44
CA ASP A 84 3.31 21.97 13.71
C ASP A 84 2.55 20.64 13.60
N HIS A 85 1.77 20.40 12.55
CA HIS A 85 1.05 19.14 12.33
C HIS A 85 1.89 18.09 11.58
N PHE A 86 3.15 18.38 11.29
CA PHE A 86 4.02 17.48 10.57
C PHE A 86 5.20 17.00 11.42
N ARG A 87 5.67 15.82 11.07
CA ARG A 87 6.96 15.25 11.46
C ARG A 87 7.69 14.85 10.20
N SER A 88 9.01 14.71 10.31
CA SER A 88 9.89 14.46 9.17
C SER A 88 11.02 13.56 9.58
N PHE A 89 11.48 12.70 8.67
CA PHE A 89 12.69 11.89 8.89
C PHE A 89 13.96 12.74 8.69
N ALA A 90 15.08 12.27 9.24
CA ALA A 90 16.38 12.91 9.05
C ALA A 90 16.71 13.08 7.56
N GLY A 91 17.18 14.27 7.19
CA GLY A 91 17.45 14.68 5.80
C GLY A 91 16.29 15.38 5.08
N THR A 92 15.07 15.35 5.65
CA THR A 92 13.90 16.06 5.11
C THR A 92 13.87 17.45 5.74
N GLN A 93 13.27 18.44 5.09
CA GLN A 93 13.06 19.74 5.72
C GLN A 93 12.29 19.57 7.03
N ARG A 94 12.83 20.12 8.12
CA ARG A 94 12.20 20.06 9.45
C ARG A 94 11.02 21.04 9.51
N PRO A 95 9.86 20.65 10.05
CA PRO A 95 8.73 21.56 10.21
C PRO A 95 9.02 22.73 11.14
N ASN A 96 9.67 22.47 12.27
CA ASN A 96 10.03 23.48 13.27
C ASN A 96 11.19 22.97 14.15
N SER A 97 11.71 23.83 15.02
CA SER A 97 12.76 23.46 16.00
C SER A 97 12.23 22.74 17.24
N ARG A 98 10.91 22.61 17.41
CA ARG A 98 10.30 22.09 18.65
C ARG A 98 10.44 20.57 18.82
N ARG A 99 10.49 19.81 17.72
CA ARG A 99 10.54 18.34 17.77
C ARG A 99 11.60 17.77 16.87
N GLU A 100 12.38 16.81 17.35
CA GLU A 100 13.45 16.20 16.57
C GLU A 100 12.93 15.43 15.35
N PHE A 101 13.84 15.20 14.40
CA PHE A 101 13.62 14.31 13.29
C PHE A 101 13.26 12.90 13.77
N LEU A 102 12.37 12.24 13.05
CA LEU A 102 12.14 10.82 13.21
C LEU A 102 13.40 10.06 12.75
N ARG A 103 13.84 9.12 13.57
CA ARG A 103 15.00 8.26 13.30
C ARG A 103 14.55 6.81 13.22
N LEU A 104 15.22 6.04 12.39
CA LEU A 104 15.12 4.59 12.41
C LEU A 104 16.02 4.04 13.52
N SER A 105 15.67 2.87 14.05
CA SER A 105 16.50 2.12 14.99
C SER A 105 17.81 1.67 14.36
N LYS A 106 17.79 1.34 13.06
CA LYS A 106 18.94 0.98 12.24
C LYS A 106 18.81 1.59 10.85
N GLY A 107 19.92 2.04 10.29
CA GLY A 107 19.99 2.58 8.93
C GLY A 107 19.35 3.96 8.78
N ALA A 108 19.14 4.36 7.52
CA ALA A 108 18.58 5.66 7.17
C ALA A 108 17.27 5.51 6.39
N TRP A 109 16.41 6.53 6.49
CA TRP A 109 15.16 6.51 5.74
C TRP A 109 15.43 6.58 4.21
N PRO A 110 14.76 5.76 3.38
CA PRO A 110 15.15 5.58 1.96
C PRO A 110 14.83 6.77 1.06
N LYS A 111 13.93 7.66 1.49
CA LYS A 111 13.55 8.89 0.77
C LYS A 111 13.80 10.11 1.67
N PRO A 112 15.05 10.40 2.00
CA PRO A 112 15.37 11.33 3.08
C PRO A 112 14.94 12.75 2.78
N LYS A 113 14.65 13.17 1.53
CA LYS A 113 14.28 14.57 1.22
C LYS A 113 12.78 14.86 1.16
N SER A 114 11.93 13.83 1.23
CA SER A 114 10.51 13.97 0.86
C SER A 114 9.62 13.04 1.69
N SER A 115 9.83 13.00 3.01
CA SER A 115 9.14 12.02 3.85
C SER A 115 8.62 12.66 5.11
N PHE A 116 7.33 12.98 5.05
CA PHE A 116 6.60 13.67 6.10
C PHE A 116 5.53 12.74 6.67
N VAL A 117 5.29 12.88 7.95
CA VAL A 117 4.18 12.23 8.68
C VAL A 117 3.25 13.33 9.14
N HIS A 118 1.99 13.24 8.75
CA HIS A 118 0.95 14.16 9.22
C HIS A 118 0.32 13.57 10.50
N VAL A 119 0.55 14.18 11.65
CA VAL A 119 0.21 13.57 12.95
C VAL A 119 -1.29 13.44 13.20
N GLU A 120 -2.11 14.20 12.45
CA GLU A 120 -3.56 14.04 12.50
C GLU A 120 -4.06 12.90 11.61
N ASN A 121 -3.24 12.45 10.66
CA ASN A 121 -3.60 11.37 9.74
C ASN A 121 -3.26 10.00 10.34
N VAL A 122 -4.12 9.57 11.27
CA VAL A 122 -4.08 8.23 11.90
C VAL A 122 -5.22 7.39 11.36
N LEU A 123 -4.91 6.22 10.81
CA LEU A 123 -5.87 5.32 10.17
C LEU A 123 -5.99 4.04 10.99
N LEU A 124 -7.21 3.51 11.10
CA LEU A 124 -7.46 2.14 11.57
C LEU A 124 -7.60 1.22 10.36
N VAL A 125 -6.67 0.28 10.21
CA VAL A 125 -6.65 -0.64 9.06
C VAL A 125 -6.64 -2.10 9.51
N PRO A 126 -7.35 -3.00 8.82
CA PRO A 126 -7.16 -4.43 9.01
C PRO A 126 -5.74 -4.84 8.62
N LEU A 127 -5.18 -5.86 9.28
CA LEU A 127 -3.82 -6.32 8.98
C LEU A 127 -3.64 -6.82 7.55
N PHE A 128 -4.70 -7.33 6.90
CA PHE A 128 -4.63 -7.73 5.49
C PHE A 128 -4.34 -6.56 4.53
N ALA A 129 -4.57 -5.32 4.98
CA ALA A 129 -4.33 -4.13 4.18
C ALA A 129 -2.85 -3.70 4.22
N LEU A 130 -2.05 -4.31 5.10
CA LEU A 130 -0.63 -4.05 5.23
C LEU A 130 0.17 -5.10 4.45
N GLY A 131 1.17 -4.64 3.72
CA GLY A 131 2.21 -5.46 3.11
C GLY A 131 3.60 -4.97 3.50
N ASP A 132 4.62 -5.69 3.07
CA ASP A 132 6.01 -5.34 3.39
C ASP A 132 6.45 -4.09 2.63
N PHE A 133 7.19 -3.23 3.32
CA PHE A 133 7.79 -2.07 2.69
C PHE A 133 9.16 -2.40 2.08
N THR A 134 9.15 -2.92 0.85
CA THR A 134 10.33 -3.41 0.13
C THR A 134 10.87 -2.38 -0.87
N LYS A 135 11.35 -1.22 -0.43
CA LYS A 135 11.97 -0.26 -1.36
C LYS A 135 13.41 -0.63 -1.73
N PRO A 136 13.83 -0.55 -3.02
CA PRO A 136 15.12 -1.03 -3.55
C PRO A 136 16.39 -0.42 -2.95
N LYS A 137 16.30 0.68 -2.17
CA LYS A 137 17.46 1.29 -1.48
C LYS A 137 17.50 1.05 0.03
N CYS A 138 16.54 0.31 0.59
CA CYS A 138 16.56 -0.09 2.02
C CYS A 138 17.36 -1.39 2.25
N TRP A 139 18.00 -1.93 1.21
CA TRP A 139 18.65 -3.24 1.21
C TRP A 139 20.06 -3.10 1.75
N GLU A 140 20.20 -2.65 3.00
CA GLU A 140 21.34 -3.09 3.81
C GLU A 140 21.06 -4.55 4.19
N ARG A 141 21.40 -5.42 3.23
CA ARG A 141 21.64 -6.87 3.24
C ARG A 141 20.63 -7.87 3.84
N ASP A 142 19.74 -7.53 4.76
CA ASP A 142 19.04 -8.57 5.53
C ASP A 142 17.51 -8.43 5.60
N GLY A 143 16.82 -8.10 4.50
CA GLY A 143 15.35 -8.20 4.43
C GLY A 143 14.58 -7.56 5.61
N THR A 144 15.19 -6.59 6.30
CA THR A 144 14.76 -6.23 7.64
C THR A 144 13.67 -5.18 7.53
N ILE A 145 12.52 -5.44 8.16
CA ILE A 145 11.46 -4.45 8.30
C ILE A 145 12.06 -3.20 8.94
N LEU A 146 11.89 -2.04 8.31
CA LEU A 146 12.37 -0.78 8.88
C LEU A 146 11.59 -0.50 10.16
N HIS A 147 12.30 -0.15 11.22
CA HIS A 147 11.69 0.09 12.52
C HIS A 147 12.10 1.46 13.04
N VAL A 148 11.12 2.31 13.36
CA VAL A 148 11.35 3.65 13.94
C VAL A 148 11.93 3.49 15.35
N SER A 149 12.92 4.30 15.72
CA SER A 149 13.58 4.15 17.02
C SER A 149 12.60 4.36 18.18
N PRO A 150 12.77 3.67 19.32
CA PRO A 150 11.86 3.79 20.46
C PRO A 150 11.64 5.24 20.92
N THR A 151 12.69 6.05 20.97
CA THR A 151 12.60 7.47 21.32
C THR A 151 11.78 8.28 20.31
N SER A 152 12.00 8.06 19.00
CA SER A 152 11.20 8.71 17.96
C SER A 152 9.75 8.25 17.98
N MET A 153 9.50 6.97 18.28
CA MET A 153 8.14 6.43 18.41
C MET A 153 7.41 7.03 19.59
N HIS A 154 8.04 7.09 20.77
CA HIS A 154 7.43 7.68 21.94
C HIS A 154 7.05 9.14 21.70
N ASP A 155 7.98 9.96 21.18
CA ASP A 155 7.71 11.37 20.89
C ASP A 155 6.69 11.55 19.74
N LEU A 156 6.65 10.66 18.74
CA LEU A 156 5.63 10.67 17.70
C LEU A 156 4.23 10.38 18.28
N ILE A 157 4.11 9.34 19.12
CA ILE A 157 2.85 8.98 19.77
C ILE A 157 2.36 10.13 20.65
N MET A 158 3.23 10.71 21.49
CA MET A 158 2.88 11.87 22.31
C MET A 158 2.39 13.05 21.46
N HIS A 159 3.04 13.31 20.32
CA HIS A 159 2.60 14.36 19.42
C HIS A 159 1.22 14.09 18.81
N ILE A 160 0.99 12.87 18.34
CA ILE A 160 -0.30 12.43 17.80
C ILE A 160 -1.40 12.56 18.86
N GLN A 161 -1.12 12.19 20.11
CA GLN A 161 -2.09 12.28 21.21
C GLN A 161 -2.50 13.73 21.49
N VAL A 162 -1.54 14.66 21.51
CA VAL A 162 -1.82 16.10 21.70
C VAL A 162 -2.60 16.67 20.52
N ALA A 163 -2.19 16.36 19.28
CA ALA A 163 -2.83 16.88 18.07
C ALA A 163 -4.20 16.23 17.78
N ASN A 164 -4.40 15.00 18.26
CA ASN A 164 -5.54 14.17 17.88
C ASN A 164 -6.04 13.30 19.06
N PRO A 165 -6.58 13.91 20.13
CA PRO A 165 -6.92 13.22 21.37
C PRO A 165 -7.97 12.11 21.22
N LYS A 166 -8.79 12.16 20.16
CA LYS A 166 -9.78 11.11 19.85
C LYS A 166 -9.18 9.72 19.58
N TRP A 167 -7.87 9.61 19.36
CA TRP A 167 -7.19 8.32 19.14
C TRP A 167 -6.59 7.70 20.40
N LEU A 168 -6.69 8.37 21.57
CA LEU A 168 -6.24 7.81 22.85
C LEU A 168 -7.07 6.55 23.21
N GLY A 169 -6.40 5.40 23.44
CA GLY A 169 -7.05 4.16 23.92
C GLY A 169 -8.07 3.53 22.98
N ARG A 170 -8.12 3.97 21.71
CA ARG A 170 -9.22 3.61 20.78
C ARG A 170 -9.04 2.23 20.15
N LEU A 171 -7.82 1.70 20.07
CA LEU A 171 -7.59 0.40 19.43
C LEU A 171 -8.29 -0.73 20.17
N GLU A 172 -8.13 -0.78 21.49
CA GLU A 172 -8.81 -1.76 22.35
C GLU A 172 -10.33 -1.58 22.32
N PHE A 173 -10.81 -0.33 22.40
CA PHE A 173 -12.25 -0.04 22.35
C PHE A 173 -12.90 -0.45 21.01
N LEU A 174 -12.20 -0.23 19.88
CA LEU A 174 -12.71 -0.57 18.54
C LEU A 174 -12.55 -2.06 18.21
N ALA A 175 -11.51 -2.73 18.73
CA ALA A 175 -11.34 -4.16 18.59
C ALA A 175 -12.34 -4.98 19.44
N VAL A 176 -12.73 -4.47 20.61
CA VAL A 176 -13.62 -5.17 21.55
C VAL A 176 -15.10 -4.93 21.27
N LYS A 177 -15.53 -3.74 20.81
CA LYS A 177 -16.98 -3.42 20.73
C LYS A 177 -17.73 -3.86 19.48
N LYS A 178 -17.10 -4.39 18.41
CA LYS A 178 -17.85 -4.88 17.23
C LYS A 178 -17.27 -6.11 16.53
N PRO A 179 -17.43 -7.32 17.09
CA PRO A 179 -17.50 -8.53 16.27
C PRO A 179 -18.88 -8.70 15.61
N LYS A 180 -19.95 -8.14 16.19
CA LYS A 180 -21.34 -8.54 15.89
C LYS A 180 -22.14 -7.65 14.91
N ALA A 181 -21.53 -6.67 14.25
CA ALA A 181 -22.24 -5.81 13.28
C ALA A 181 -21.77 -5.97 11.82
N ILE A 182 -21.14 -7.11 11.50
CA ILE A 182 -20.86 -7.53 10.13
C ILE A 182 -21.40 -8.95 9.94
N MET A 183 -22.60 -9.25 10.47
CA MET A 183 -23.46 -10.13 9.70
C MET A 183 -23.91 -9.29 8.51
N THR A 184 -23.38 -9.63 7.34
CA THR A 184 -24.11 -9.52 6.07
C THR A 184 -25.60 -9.57 6.37
N LYS A 185 -26.34 -8.52 6.05
CA LYS A 185 -27.74 -8.73 5.65
C LYS A 185 -27.63 -9.77 4.54
N GLN A 186 -27.93 -11.02 4.88
CA GLN A 186 -28.12 -12.06 3.90
C GLN A 186 -29.18 -11.49 2.95
N HIS A 187 -28.78 -11.29 1.70
CA HIS A 187 -29.77 -11.28 0.64
C HIS A 187 -30.60 -12.56 0.80
N PRO A 188 -31.94 -12.50 0.67
CA PRO A 188 -32.73 -13.72 0.61
C PRO A 188 -32.13 -14.63 -0.48
N PRO A 189 -32.08 -15.96 -0.25
CA PRO A 189 -31.50 -16.88 -1.21
C PRO A 189 -32.22 -16.71 -2.54
N VAL A 190 -31.47 -16.30 -3.57
CA VAL A 190 -31.94 -16.33 -4.95
C VAL A 190 -32.25 -17.80 -5.27
N PRO A 191 -33.45 -18.13 -5.80
CA PRO A 191 -33.75 -19.50 -6.18
C PRO A 191 -32.70 -20.01 -7.17
N PRO A 192 -32.32 -21.30 -7.11
CA PRO A 192 -31.33 -21.85 -8.01
C PRO A 192 -31.79 -21.64 -9.46
N PRO A 193 -30.88 -21.24 -10.39
CA PRO A 193 -31.22 -21.18 -11.80
C PRO A 193 -31.67 -22.57 -12.28
N PRO A 194 -32.61 -22.65 -13.23
CA PRO A 194 -33.03 -23.93 -13.79
C PRO A 194 -31.82 -24.67 -14.35
N LEU A 195 -31.72 -25.96 -14.04
CA LEU A 195 -30.70 -26.86 -14.57
C LEU A 195 -30.74 -26.78 -16.10
N LEU A 196 -29.66 -26.28 -16.70
CA LEU A 196 -29.48 -26.37 -18.15
C LEU A 196 -29.43 -27.86 -18.54
N PRO A 197 -30.06 -28.25 -19.67
CA PRO A 197 -29.95 -29.61 -20.18
C PRO A 197 -28.48 -29.94 -20.45
N SER A 198 -28.09 -31.15 -20.03
CA SER A 198 -26.74 -31.68 -20.23
C SER A 198 -26.32 -31.54 -21.70
N PRO A 199 -25.07 -31.13 -22.00
CA PRO A 199 -24.60 -31.08 -23.37
C PRO A 199 -24.60 -32.50 -23.97
N PRO A 200 -24.90 -32.65 -25.27
CA PRO A 200 -24.86 -33.93 -25.94
C PRO A 200 -23.43 -34.52 -25.93
N PRO A 201 -23.30 -35.85 -25.98
CA PRO A 201 -22.00 -36.51 -25.97
C PRO A 201 -21.15 -36.07 -27.18
N PRO A 202 -19.82 -35.97 -27.01
CA PRO A 202 -18.93 -35.61 -28.10
C PRO A 202 -18.97 -36.69 -29.21
N PRO A 203 -18.85 -36.30 -30.49
CA PRO A 203 -18.79 -37.26 -31.59
C PRO A 203 -17.50 -38.11 -31.50
N PRO A 204 -17.54 -39.35 -32.03
CA PRO A 204 -16.38 -40.25 -32.01
C PRO A 204 -15.20 -39.64 -32.78
N ALA A 205 -14.00 -39.85 -32.24
CA ALA A 205 -12.76 -39.34 -32.79
C ALA A 205 -12.57 -39.78 -34.26
N ALA A 206 -12.42 -38.80 -35.16
CA ALA A 206 -12.04 -39.06 -36.54
C ALA A 206 -10.63 -39.65 -36.59
N MET A 207 -10.47 -40.71 -37.38
CA MET A 207 -9.17 -41.36 -37.61
C MET A 207 -8.16 -40.36 -38.19
N PRO A 208 -6.86 -40.49 -37.83
CA PRO A 208 -5.83 -39.61 -38.36
C PRO A 208 -5.67 -39.78 -39.87
N ALA A 209 -5.54 -38.66 -40.57
CA ALA A 209 -5.27 -38.61 -42.00
C ALA A 209 -3.88 -39.21 -42.33
N PRO A 210 -3.71 -39.84 -43.50
CA PRO A 210 -2.42 -40.36 -43.92
C PRO A 210 -1.41 -39.23 -44.17
N PRO A 211 -0.11 -39.49 -43.99
CA PRO A 211 0.93 -38.48 -44.13
C PRO A 211 1.07 -37.99 -45.59
N PRO A 212 1.49 -36.72 -45.78
CA PRO A 212 1.65 -36.15 -47.10
C PRO A 212 2.85 -36.78 -47.84
N GLN A 213 2.70 -36.98 -49.15
CA GLN A 213 3.77 -37.42 -50.03
C GLN A 213 4.86 -36.35 -50.19
N PRO A 214 6.13 -36.75 -50.39
CA PRO A 214 7.23 -35.81 -50.55
C PRO A 214 7.10 -35.00 -51.85
N ALA A 215 7.26 -33.69 -51.72
CA ALA A 215 7.29 -32.75 -52.84
C ALA A 215 8.58 -32.96 -53.66
N SER A 216 8.39 -33.01 -54.97
CA SER A 216 9.44 -33.02 -55.99
C SER A 216 10.35 -31.81 -55.89
N GLU A 217 11.66 -32.06 -56.01
CA GLU A 217 12.69 -31.06 -56.19
C GLU A 217 12.43 -30.18 -57.41
N SER A 218 12.41 -28.87 -57.23
CA SER A 218 12.55 -27.90 -58.31
C SER A 218 13.30 -26.70 -57.76
N GLY A 219 14.58 -26.62 -58.14
CA GLY A 219 15.51 -25.62 -57.67
C GLY A 219 15.19 -24.19 -58.11
N TRP A 220 15.74 -23.25 -57.35
CA TRP A 220 16.05 -21.91 -57.80
C TRP A 220 17.42 -21.50 -57.25
N THR A 221 18.40 -21.57 -58.15
CA THR A 221 19.67 -20.87 -58.13
C THR A 221 19.46 -19.35 -58.22
N GLU A 222 20.33 -18.62 -57.51
CA GLU A 222 20.68 -17.20 -57.68
C GLU A 222 19.56 -16.16 -57.42
N VAL A 223 19.79 -15.02 -56.78
CA VAL A 223 20.80 -14.00 -57.11
C VAL A 223 21.14 -13.18 -55.86
N VAL A 224 22.44 -13.07 -55.59
CA VAL A 224 23.07 -12.07 -54.74
C VAL A 224 23.13 -10.73 -55.50
N LYS A 225 22.71 -9.61 -54.89
CA LYS A 225 23.47 -8.34 -54.93
C LYS A 225 22.86 -7.21 -54.09
N LYS A 226 23.67 -6.77 -53.11
CA LYS A 226 24.07 -5.38 -52.80
C LYS A 226 23.06 -4.25 -53.07
N LYS A 227 22.84 -3.40 -52.04
CA LYS A 227 23.53 -2.10 -51.97
C LYS A 227 23.40 -1.41 -50.60
N LYS A 228 24.57 -0.99 -50.13
CA LYS A 228 24.86 -0.08 -49.02
C LYS A 228 25.20 1.28 -49.64
N LYS A 229 24.61 2.36 -49.14
CA LYS A 229 25.01 3.79 -49.23
C LYS A 229 23.85 4.57 -48.60
N ARG A 230 24.03 5.55 -47.73
CA ARG A 230 25.21 6.19 -47.16
C ARG A 230 24.73 6.94 -45.92
#